data_AF-A0A2M8BBN2-F1
#
_entry.id   AF-A0A2M8BBN2-F1
#
_cell.length_a   1.000
_cell.length_b   1.000
_cell.length_c   1.000
_cell.angle_alpha   90.00
_cell.angle_beta   90.00
_cell.angle_gamma   90.00
#
_symmetry.space_group_name_H-M   'P 1'
#
loop_
_entity.id
_entity.type
_entity.pdbx_description
1 polymer ?
#
loop_
_entity_poly.entity_id
_entity_poly.type
_entity_poly.pdbx_seq_one_letter_code
_entity_poly.pdbx_strand_id
1 'polypeptide(L)'
;MAQSSQVNVGLFLLAGILAALALSPREAQAGDKVLWYTGNAGIVGDVAELDLELRAAGASDFVTTDVWPSNLMDFRVIFVAMPRSPFAANQTAALHSFLEAGGVAVLMGDSSLILPEHVDTLNGILAGLGSQSRFLSAGGFEDGCGKAAHMVDEHPFAAGVDLVGYAWTGSIAPGPDTLTLLAGQRAQQVFLAAEENLLLTADVNVFTGPCAPLADNRVLYRNLFGAWCDGDHDGHLNSQAVCNGDDCADADASIYGGAVESCDLIDSDCDGSLVDEFADSDADGHPNCVEADLDSDGVLNELDPVLDNPFICGDNDDDGCDDCSIGVDGFGPASDVTPDNDGTDTDHDGLCDLGDQDDDNDSIIDSLDPAINDPKRCGDSDNDQCDDCAIGTDGFSPLSDVHTEADGLDTDADGRCDLGDLDRDNDGVANEADVAPLNPSRCSDVEDDGCDDCSAGQGFAPANDGTDTDHDGLCDAGDADDDNDGVADSSDPLTSDPKVCG
;
A
#
# COMPACT_ATOMS: atom_id res chain seq x y z
N MET A 1 -80.08 23.61 3.16
CA MET A 1 -80.86 23.46 1.91
C MET A 1 -80.10 24.15 0.80
N ALA A 2 -79.90 23.45 -0.33
CA ALA A 2 -79.36 23.86 -1.63
C ALA A 2 -77.88 24.36 -1.64
N GLN A 3 -76.92 23.71 -2.31
CA GLN A 3 -76.70 23.62 -3.77
C GLN A 3 -76.76 25.02 -4.42
N SER A 4 -75.84 25.51 -5.25
CA SER A 4 -74.90 24.91 -6.20
C SER A 4 -74.01 26.07 -6.71
N SER A 5 -72.71 25.83 -6.91
CA SER A 5 -72.08 26.22 -8.18
C SER A 5 -70.76 25.47 -8.34
N GLN A 6 -70.68 24.72 -9.43
CA GLN A 6 -69.55 23.90 -9.82
C GLN A 6 -68.39 24.76 -10.30
N VAL A 7 -67.18 24.42 -9.90
CA VAL A 7 -65.98 24.59 -10.73
C VAL A 7 -65.40 23.20 -10.93
N ASN A 8 -65.39 22.81 -12.20
CA ASN A 8 -65.05 21.50 -12.69
C ASN A 8 -63.52 21.33 -12.70
N VAL A 9 -63.09 20.12 -12.36
CA VAL A 9 -61.71 19.68 -12.21
C VAL A 9 -61.00 19.76 -13.56
N GLY A 10 -60.04 20.69 -13.67
CA GLY A 10 -59.10 20.81 -14.77
C GLY A 10 -57.75 20.25 -14.34
N LEU A 11 -57.48 19.05 -14.81
CA LEU A 11 -56.26 18.27 -14.72
C LEU A 11 -54.99 19.10 -15.04
N PHE A 12 -54.26 19.54 -14.02
CA PHE A 12 -52.86 19.95 -14.16
C PHE A 12 -52.00 18.68 -14.07
N LEU A 13 -51.87 17.99 -15.20
CA LEU A 13 -50.76 17.05 -15.39
C LEU A 13 -49.51 17.91 -15.63
N LEU A 14 -48.49 17.68 -14.80
CA LEU A 14 -47.13 18.16 -15.03
C LEU A 14 -46.79 17.98 -16.50
N ALA A 15 -46.50 19.09 -17.20
CA ALA A 15 -45.78 19.04 -18.44
C ALA A 15 -44.41 18.46 -18.10
N GLY A 16 -44.26 17.16 -18.35
CA GLY A 16 -42.99 16.48 -18.29
C GLY A 16 -42.00 17.27 -19.13
N ILE A 17 -40.89 17.60 -18.50
CA ILE A 17 -39.63 17.87 -19.19
C ILE A 17 -39.37 16.59 -19.98
N LEU A 18 -39.78 16.57 -21.26
CA LEU A 18 -39.10 15.74 -22.23
C LEU A 18 -37.71 16.36 -22.32
N ALA A 19 -36.79 15.86 -21.50
CA ALA A 19 -35.43 15.74 -21.97
C ALA A 19 -35.57 15.05 -23.32
N ALA A 20 -35.22 15.75 -24.40
CA ALA A 20 -34.86 15.07 -25.62
C ALA A 20 -33.74 14.12 -25.19
N LEU A 21 -34.09 12.84 -25.00
CA LEU A 21 -33.11 11.79 -25.09
C LEU A 21 -32.51 11.99 -26.48
N ALA A 22 -31.35 12.63 -26.54
CA ALA A 22 -30.48 12.52 -27.69
C ALA A 22 -30.25 11.01 -27.82
N LEU A 23 -30.85 10.39 -28.84
CA LEU A 23 -30.53 9.01 -29.16
C LEU A 23 -29.07 9.05 -29.63
N SER A 24 -28.17 8.65 -28.73
CA SER A 24 -26.75 8.46 -29.03
C SER A 24 -26.61 7.47 -30.19
N PRO A 25 -25.54 7.59 -31.00
CA PRO A 25 -25.31 6.65 -32.06
C PRO A 25 -25.25 5.21 -31.52
N ARG A 26 -25.89 4.27 -32.23
CA ARG A 26 -25.71 2.83 -32.02
C ARG A 26 -24.25 2.51 -32.23
N GLU A 27 -23.62 1.84 -31.27
CA GLU A 27 -22.23 1.40 -31.39
C GLU A 27 -22.02 0.49 -32.60
N ALA A 28 -20.80 0.49 -33.15
CA ALA A 28 -20.44 -0.47 -34.18
C ALA A 28 -20.45 -1.90 -33.65
N GLN A 29 -21.28 -2.75 -34.25
CA GLN A 29 -21.40 -4.16 -33.89
C GLN A 29 -20.62 -5.06 -34.85
N ALA A 30 -20.26 -6.26 -34.38
CA ALA A 30 -19.69 -7.28 -35.24
C ALA A 30 -20.64 -7.61 -36.41
N GLY A 31 -20.20 -7.34 -37.63
CA GLY A 31 -21.01 -7.52 -38.83
C GLY A 31 -21.68 -6.26 -39.36
N ASP A 32 -21.54 -5.12 -38.69
CA ASP A 32 -22.00 -3.84 -39.24
C ASP A 32 -21.17 -3.46 -40.48
N LYS A 33 -21.86 -2.88 -41.46
CA LYS A 33 -21.28 -2.49 -42.76
C LYS A 33 -21.25 -0.98 -42.92
N VAL A 34 -20.51 -0.52 -43.91
CA VAL A 34 -20.55 0.87 -44.38
C VAL A 34 -21.19 0.90 -45.77
N LEU A 35 -22.04 1.90 -46.02
CA LEU A 35 -22.68 2.14 -47.31
C LEU A 35 -22.13 3.41 -47.96
N TRP A 36 -21.62 3.29 -49.18
CA TRP A 36 -21.43 4.42 -50.10
C TRP A 36 -22.54 4.42 -51.16
N TYR A 37 -23.55 5.26 -50.96
CA TYR A 37 -24.73 5.31 -51.83
C TYR A 37 -24.51 6.27 -53.01
N THR A 38 -24.59 5.74 -54.24
CA THR A 38 -24.39 6.47 -55.49
C THR A 38 -25.69 6.65 -56.30
N GLY A 39 -26.82 6.19 -55.77
CA GLY A 39 -28.12 6.34 -56.41
C GLY A 39 -28.59 7.80 -56.41
N ASN A 40 -29.77 8.06 -56.96
CA ASN A 40 -30.26 9.44 -57.16
C ASN A 40 -29.26 10.30 -57.98
N ALA A 41 -28.56 9.67 -58.92
CA ALA A 41 -27.49 10.26 -59.73
C ALA A 41 -26.31 10.82 -58.90
N GLY A 42 -26.05 10.25 -57.73
CA GLY A 42 -24.86 10.52 -56.93
C GLY A 42 -23.56 10.15 -57.65
N ILE A 43 -22.43 10.53 -57.06
CA ILE A 43 -21.12 10.31 -57.68
C ILE A 43 -20.50 8.98 -57.25
N VAL A 44 -19.74 8.39 -58.18
CA VAL A 44 -18.84 7.27 -57.89
C VAL A 44 -17.45 7.86 -57.71
N GLY A 45 -16.96 7.91 -56.47
CA GLY A 45 -15.61 8.39 -56.13
C GLY A 45 -14.62 7.23 -55.96
N ASP A 46 -13.32 7.54 -56.01
CA ASP A 46 -12.29 6.64 -55.51
C ASP A 46 -12.27 6.71 -53.98
N VAL A 47 -12.77 5.65 -53.34
CA VAL A 47 -12.97 5.53 -51.89
C VAL A 47 -12.07 4.45 -51.27
N ALA A 48 -11.01 4.04 -51.97
CA ALA A 48 -10.17 2.93 -51.52
C ALA A 48 -9.52 3.19 -50.15
N GLU A 49 -9.05 4.42 -49.90
CA GLU A 49 -8.47 4.79 -48.61
C GLU A 49 -9.54 4.82 -47.50
N LEU A 50 -10.72 5.37 -47.80
CA LEU A 50 -11.84 5.40 -46.85
C LEU A 50 -12.28 3.99 -46.45
N ASP A 51 -12.43 3.09 -47.42
CA ASP A 51 -12.76 1.68 -47.21
C ASP A 51 -11.70 1.00 -46.32
N LEU A 52 -10.42 1.18 -46.64
CA LEU A 52 -9.31 0.62 -45.87
C LEU A 52 -9.37 1.02 -44.39
N GLU A 53 -9.56 2.31 -44.11
CA GLU A 53 -9.57 2.84 -42.75
C GLU A 53 -10.83 2.45 -41.96
N LEU A 54 -11.99 2.42 -42.59
CA LEU A 54 -13.23 1.98 -41.94
C LEU A 54 -13.23 0.48 -41.64
N ARG A 55 -12.66 -0.35 -42.52
CA ARG A 55 -12.41 -1.77 -42.21
C ARG A 55 -11.40 -1.94 -41.08
N ALA A 56 -10.35 -1.12 -41.06
CA ALA A 56 -9.40 -1.11 -39.95
C ALA A 56 -10.06 -0.70 -38.61
N ALA A 57 -11.09 0.14 -38.66
CA ALA A 57 -11.91 0.52 -37.51
C ALA A 57 -12.99 -0.51 -37.13
N GLY A 58 -13.12 -1.63 -37.87
CA GLY A 58 -14.02 -2.73 -37.53
C GLY A 58 -15.17 -2.98 -38.50
N ALA A 59 -15.30 -2.21 -39.59
CA ALA A 59 -16.35 -2.46 -40.58
C ALA A 59 -16.20 -3.83 -41.23
N SER A 60 -17.26 -4.63 -41.19
CA SER A 60 -17.26 -5.98 -41.76
C SER A 60 -17.26 -5.98 -43.29
N ASP A 61 -17.85 -4.95 -43.89
CA ASP A 61 -17.86 -4.73 -45.34
C ASP A 61 -18.09 -3.26 -45.68
N PHE A 62 -17.69 -2.88 -46.88
CA PHE A 62 -17.92 -1.55 -47.46
C PHE A 62 -18.65 -1.73 -48.79
N VAL A 63 -19.90 -1.27 -48.84
CA VAL A 63 -20.81 -1.53 -49.95
C VAL A 63 -21.01 -0.26 -50.76
N THR A 64 -20.65 -0.29 -52.05
CA THR A 64 -20.93 0.79 -53.00
C THR A 64 -22.07 0.38 -53.93
N THR A 65 -23.18 1.13 -53.94
CA THR A 65 -24.34 0.78 -54.78
C THR A 65 -25.21 1.99 -55.16
N ASP A 66 -25.84 1.92 -56.33
CA ASP A 66 -26.85 2.88 -56.80
C ASP A 66 -28.29 2.45 -56.49
N VAL A 67 -28.48 1.27 -55.90
CA VAL A 67 -29.77 0.72 -55.51
C VAL A 67 -30.00 0.99 -54.02
N TRP A 68 -31.13 1.62 -53.69
CA TRP A 68 -31.49 1.88 -52.29
C TRP A 68 -31.67 0.56 -51.53
N PRO A 69 -30.94 0.33 -50.41
CA PRO A 69 -31.04 -0.93 -49.68
C PRO A 69 -32.43 -1.13 -49.06
N SER A 70 -32.84 -2.39 -48.94
CA SER A 70 -34.11 -2.75 -48.30
C SER A 70 -34.09 -2.60 -46.77
N ASN A 71 -32.91 -2.68 -46.15
CA ASN A 71 -32.69 -2.48 -44.72
C ASN A 71 -31.45 -1.61 -44.51
N LEU A 72 -31.62 -0.40 -43.96
CA LEU A 72 -30.50 0.46 -43.61
C LEU A 72 -29.82 0.03 -42.30
N MET A 73 -30.47 -0.79 -41.48
CA MET A 73 -29.92 -1.24 -40.19
C MET A 73 -28.77 -2.25 -40.31
N ASP A 74 -28.54 -2.78 -41.52
CA ASP A 74 -27.36 -3.59 -41.85
C ASP A 74 -26.06 -2.75 -41.86
N PHE A 75 -26.21 -1.42 -41.87
CA PHE A 75 -25.11 -0.47 -41.94
C PHE A 75 -24.99 0.30 -40.63
N ARG A 76 -23.76 0.68 -40.29
CA ARG A 76 -23.45 1.62 -39.21
C ARG A 76 -23.32 3.05 -39.73
N VAL A 77 -22.67 3.20 -40.88
CA VAL A 77 -22.42 4.49 -41.53
C VAL A 77 -22.95 4.48 -42.97
N ILE A 78 -23.68 5.53 -43.35
CA ILE A 78 -24.18 5.74 -44.71
C ILE A 78 -23.66 7.06 -45.27
N PHE A 79 -22.90 6.97 -46.36
CA PHE A 79 -22.42 8.11 -47.14
C PHE A 79 -23.37 8.37 -48.31
N VAL A 80 -23.88 9.60 -48.42
CA VAL A 80 -24.72 10.07 -49.53
C VAL A 80 -23.94 11.10 -50.33
N ALA A 81 -23.36 10.65 -51.46
CA ALA A 81 -22.41 11.42 -52.24
C ALA A 81 -23.06 12.25 -53.34
N MET A 82 -23.21 13.57 -53.10
CA MET A 82 -23.69 14.56 -54.09
C MET A 82 -24.91 14.08 -54.91
N PRO A 83 -26.05 13.76 -54.26
CA PRO A 83 -27.24 13.30 -54.97
C PRO A 83 -27.79 14.42 -55.85
N ARG A 84 -28.22 14.12 -57.07
CA ARG A 84 -28.67 15.12 -58.06
C ARG A 84 -30.12 14.94 -58.51
N SER A 85 -30.80 13.97 -57.94
CA SER A 85 -32.23 13.74 -58.11
C SER A 85 -32.90 13.64 -56.75
N PRO A 86 -34.11 14.22 -56.54
CA PRO A 86 -34.76 14.22 -55.24
C PRO A 86 -34.92 12.83 -54.64
N PHE A 87 -34.73 12.71 -53.33
CA PHE A 87 -35.08 11.49 -52.60
C PHE A 87 -36.60 11.31 -52.61
N ALA A 88 -37.04 10.07 -52.86
CA ALA A 88 -38.43 9.71 -52.67
C ALA A 88 -38.78 9.72 -51.17
N ALA A 89 -40.06 9.97 -50.85
CA ALA A 89 -40.50 10.10 -49.46
C ALA A 89 -40.16 8.88 -48.58
N ASN A 90 -40.16 7.68 -49.16
CA ASN A 90 -39.76 6.45 -48.46
C ASN A 90 -38.25 6.38 -48.18
N GLN A 91 -37.40 6.94 -49.04
CA GLN A 91 -35.96 7.01 -48.79
C GLN A 91 -35.66 7.97 -47.63
N THR A 92 -36.29 9.15 -47.63
CA THR A 92 -36.18 10.12 -46.53
C THR A 92 -36.68 9.53 -45.21
N ALA A 93 -37.84 8.86 -45.22
CA ALA A 93 -38.39 8.22 -44.02
C ALA A 93 -37.47 7.10 -43.50
N ALA A 94 -36.91 6.28 -44.38
CA ALA A 94 -35.96 5.23 -43.99
C ALA A 94 -34.68 5.81 -43.39
N LEU A 95 -34.17 6.91 -43.96
CA LEU A 95 -32.99 7.60 -43.44
C LEU A 95 -33.27 8.25 -42.06
N HIS A 96 -34.46 8.81 -41.86
CA HIS A 96 -34.89 9.30 -40.54
C HIS A 96 -34.91 8.17 -39.51
N SER A 97 -35.54 7.04 -39.83
CA SER A 97 -35.57 5.88 -38.92
C SER A 97 -34.19 5.31 -38.63
N PHE A 98 -33.27 5.35 -39.61
CA PHE A 98 -31.88 4.93 -39.44
C PHE A 98 -31.13 5.83 -38.46
N LEU A 99 -31.28 7.15 -38.57
CA LEU A 99 -30.70 8.12 -37.63
C LEU A 99 -31.29 7.97 -36.22
N GLU A 100 -32.62 7.80 -36.11
CA GLU A 100 -33.30 7.50 -34.83
C GLU A 100 -32.79 6.19 -34.21
N ALA A 101 -32.43 5.20 -35.01
CA ALA A 101 -31.83 3.96 -34.52
C ALA A 101 -30.32 4.09 -34.21
N GLY A 102 -29.78 5.31 -34.22
CA GLY A 102 -28.40 5.61 -33.89
C GLY A 102 -27.40 5.36 -35.03
N GLY A 103 -27.84 5.11 -36.25
CA GLY A 103 -26.95 5.03 -37.42
C GLY A 103 -26.39 6.40 -37.79
N VAL A 104 -25.17 6.46 -38.36
CA VAL A 104 -24.54 7.72 -38.78
C VAL A 104 -24.75 7.95 -40.27
N ALA A 105 -25.27 9.12 -40.66
CA ALA A 105 -25.41 9.50 -42.06
C ALA A 105 -24.49 10.68 -42.39
N VAL A 106 -23.71 10.54 -43.45
CA VAL A 106 -22.82 11.58 -43.97
C VAL A 106 -23.38 12.11 -45.27
N LEU A 107 -23.89 13.35 -45.25
CA LEU A 107 -24.37 14.05 -46.43
C LEU A 107 -23.25 14.91 -47.01
N MET A 108 -22.90 14.64 -48.28
CA MET A 108 -21.70 15.21 -48.89
C MET A 108 -22.08 16.11 -50.07
N GLY A 109 -21.75 17.39 -49.95
CA GLY A 109 -21.79 18.37 -51.02
C GLY A 109 -20.42 18.59 -51.67
N ASP A 110 -20.38 19.56 -52.57
CA ASP A 110 -19.16 20.04 -53.23
C ASP A 110 -19.41 21.50 -53.66
N SER A 111 -18.45 22.14 -54.32
CA SER A 111 -18.66 23.43 -54.97
C SER A 111 -19.82 23.38 -55.96
N SER A 112 -20.77 24.30 -55.82
CA SER A 112 -21.90 24.46 -56.77
C SER A 112 -21.48 24.83 -58.19
N LEU A 113 -20.19 25.10 -58.42
CA LEU A 113 -19.61 25.31 -59.76
C LEU A 113 -19.54 24.00 -60.57
N ILE A 114 -19.57 22.85 -59.89
CA ILE A 114 -19.57 21.53 -60.49
C ILE A 114 -20.87 20.85 -60.05
N LEU A 115 -21.84 20.75 -60.98
CA LEU A 115 -23.15 20.10 -60.78
C LEU A 115 -24.04 20.77 -59.71
N PRO A 116 -24.49 22.03 -59.90
CA PRO A 116 -25.23 22.80 -58.89
C PRO A 116 -26.51 22.14 -58.37
N GLU A 117 -27.11 21.23 -59.14
CA GLU A 117 -28.34 20.53 -58.78
C GLU A 117 -28.24 19.69 -57.49
N HIS A 118 -27.03 19.35 -57.03
CA HIS A 118 -26.85 18.60 -55.78
C HIS A 118 -27.20 19.42 -54.54
N VAL A 119 -27.01 20.73 -54.57
CA VAL A 119 -27.29 21.63 -53.42
C VAL A 119 -28.78 21.64 -53.10
N ASP A 120 -29.63 21.82 -54.12
CA ASP A 120 -31.09 21.79 -53.95
C ASP A 120 -31.58 20.41 -53.49
N THR A 121 -30.94 19.34 -53.99
CA THR A 121 -31.28 17.96 -53.62
C THR A 121 -30.94 17.66 -52.15
N LEU A 122 -29.73 18.01 -51.70
CA LEU A 122 -29.30 17.85 -50.31
C LEU A 122 -30.16 18.68 -49.35
N ASN A 123 -30.48 19.93 -49.70
CA ASN A 123 -31.38 20.76 -48.91
C ASN A 123 -32.80 20.18 -48.83
N GLY A 124 -33.27 19.50 -49.88
CA GLY A 124 -34.51 18.73 -49.85
C GLY A 124 -34.47 17.54 -48.89
N ILE A 125 -33.33 16.84 -48.81
CA ILE A 125 -33.11 15.75 -47.83
C ILE A 125 -33.13 16.32 -46.41
N LEU A 126 -32.36 17.38 -46.13
CA LEU A 126 -32.32 18.05 -44.83
C LEU A 126 -33.71 18.50 -44.36
N ALA A 127 -34.46 19.17 -45.24
CA ALA A 127 -35.83 19.58 -44.94
C ALA A 127 -36.75 18.39 -44.65
N GLY A 128 -36.57 17.28 -45.36
CA GLY A 128 -37.31 16.04 -45.13
C GLY A 128 -36.95 15.32 -43.82
N LEU A 129 -35.71 15.50 -43.33
CA LEU A 129 -35.25 15.03 -42.02
C LEU A 129 -35.59 16.00 -40.88
N GLY A 130 -36.17 17.17 -41.17
CA GLY A 130 -36.50 18.20 -40.18
C GLY A 130 -35.35 19.15 -39.83
N SER A 131 -34.15 18.95 -40.40
CA SER A 131 -32.98 19.80 -40.16
C SER A 131 -33.17 21.21 -40.70
N GLN A 132 -32.72 22.19 -39.92
CA GLN A 132 -32.69 23.60 -40.30
C GLN A 132 -31.37 24.01 -40.98
N SER A 133 -30.37 23.14 -40.99
CA SER A 133 -29.11 23.36 -41.72
C SER A 133 -29.33 23.43 -43.23
N ARG A 134 -28.45 24.15 -43.93
CA ARG A 134 -28.52 24.29 -45.39
C ARG A 134 -27.15 24.25 -46.04
N PHE A 135 -27.04 23.50 -47.14
CA PHE A 135 -25.93 23.66 -48.08
C PHE A 135 -26.12 24.95 -48.87
N LEU A 136 -25.07 25.76 -48.95
CA LEU A 136 -25.08 27.04 -49.64
C LEU A 136 -24.54 26.89 -51.06
N SER A 137 -25.20 27.56 -52.02
CA SER A 137 -24.61 27.79 -53.34
C SER A 137 -23.47 28.81 -53.22
N ALA A 138 -22.30 28.33 -52.81
CA ALA A 138 -21.07 29.10 -52.78
C ALA A 138 -20.19 28.72 -53.98
N GLY A 139 -19.44 29.69 -54.48
CA GLY A 139 -18.39 29.47 -55.47
C GLY A 139 -17.04 29.92 -54.92
N GLY A 140 -16.02 29.07 -55.02
CA GLY A 140 -14.63 29.50 -54.81
C GLY A 140 -13.59 28.43 -54.47
N PHE A 141 -13.14 27.71 -55.50
CA PHE A 141 -11.79 27.20 -55.79
C PHE A 141 -10.66 27.42 -54.76
N GLU A 142 -10.00 26.32 -54.37
CA GLU A 142 -8.54 26.24 -54.22
C GLU A 142 -8.08 24.92 -54.87
N ASP A 143 -7.16 25.00 -55.85
CA ASP A 143 -6.75 23.86 -56.66
C ASP A 143 -5.73 22.97 -55.93
N GLY A 144 -5.91 21.65 -56.01
CA GLY A 144 -5.07 20.64 -55.39
C GLY A 144 -5.36 20.39 -53.91
N CYS A 145 -5.05 19.16 -53.46
CA CYS A 145 -5.05 18.86 -52.04
C CYS A 145 -3.86 19.54 -51.36
N GLY A 146 -4.11 20.54 -50.52
CA GLY A 146 -3.04 21.30 -49.85
C GLY A 146 -3.54 22.38 -48.91
N LYS A 147 -4.81 22.30 -48.53
CA LYS A 147 -5.52 23.25 -47.68
C LYS A 147 -6.22 22.47 -46.61
N ALA A 148 -6.30 23.09 -45.45
CA ALA A 148 -6.34 22.36 -44.23
C ALA A 148 -7.10 23.23 -43.21
N ALA A 149 -8.24 22.73 -42.75
CA ALA A 149 -9.11 23.43 -41.82
C ALA A 149 -8.82 22.94 -40.40
N HIS A 150 -8.78 23.87 -39.46
CA HIS A 150 -8.65 23.54 -38.04
C HIS A 150 -10.02 23.21 -37.47
N MET A 151 -10.02 22.26 -36.54
CA MET A 151 -11.16 21.98 -35.70
C MET A 151 -11.54 23.22 -34.88
N VAL A 152 -12.83 23.55 -34.87
CA VAL A 152 -13.37 24.74 -34.21
C VAL A 152 -14.10 24.37 -32.93
N ASP A 153 -14.96 23.36 -33.01
CA ASP A 153 -15.70 22.81 -31.87
C ASP A 153 -15.22 21.38 -31.59
N GLU A 154 -15.08 21.04 -30.31
CA GLU A 154 -14.73 19.69 -29.86
C GLU A 154 -15.88 18.72 -30.11
N HIS A 155 -15.56 17.57 -30.71
CA HIS A 155 -16.52 16.52 -31.01
C HIS A 155 -15.81 15.17 -31.15
N PRO A 156 -16.40 14.04 -30.68
CA PRO A 156 -15.78 12.71 -30.80
C PRO A 156 -15.33 12.34 -32.22
N PHE A 157 -16.14 12.67 -33.25
CA PHE A 157 -15.75 12.49 -34.66
C PHE A 157 -14.41 13.14 -35.05
N ALA A 158 -13.97 14.16 -34.34
CA ALA A 158 -12.74 14.89 -34.64
C ALA A 158 -11.65 14.74 -33.58
N ALA A 159 -11.82 13.82 -32.63
CA ALA A 159 -10.78 13.51 -31.65
C ALA A 159 -9.47 13.10 -32.35
N GLY A 160 -8.36 13.72 -31.97
CA GLY A 160 -7.04 13.49 -32.57
C GLY A 160 -6.88 13.99 -34.02
N VAL A 161 -7.82 14.83 -34.51
CA VAL A 161 -7.77 15.43 -35.84
C VAL A 161 -7.44 16.92 -35.70
N ASP A 162 -6.20 17.30 -35.98
CA ASP A 162 -5.78 18.70 -35.89
C ASP A 162 -6.14 19.49 -37.16
N LEU A 163 -6.12 18.81 -38.31
CA LEU A 163 -6.13 19.45 -39.60
C LEU A 163 -6.75 18.58 -40.71
N VAL A 164 -7.95 18.93 -41.16
CA VAL A 164 -8.60 18.18 -42.26
C VAL A 164 -8.29 18.78 -43.61
N GLY A 165 -7.75 17.96 -44.50
CA GLY A 165 -7.45 18.32 -45.87
C GLY A 165 -8.67 18.28 -46.79
N TYR A 166 -8.83 19.32 -47.61
CA TYR A 166 -9.96 19.48 -48.51
C TYR A 166 -9.58 20.21 -49.82
N ALA A 167 -10.46 20.18 -50.82
CA ALA A 167 -10.23 20.85 -52.11
C ALA A 167 -11.57 21.15 -52.80
N TRP A 168 -11.72 22.34 -53.39
CA TRP A 168 -12.94 22.72 -54.12
C TRP A 168 -14.25 22.70 -53.30
N THR A 169 -14.24 23.22 -52.09
CA THR A 169 -15.40 23.16 -51.18
C THR A 169 -16.60 24.06 -51.55
N GLY A 170 -17.79 23.62 -51.12
CA GLY A 170 -18.96 24.47 -50.87
C GLY A 170 -18.91 25.13 -49.48
N SER A 171 -20.08 25.44 -48.91
CA SER A 171 -20.21 25.87 -47.51
C SER A 171 -21.56 25.43 -46.95
N ILE A 172 -21.62 25.24 -45.63
CA ILE A 172 -22.85 24.96 -44.89
C ILE A 172 -23.27 26.22 -44.12
N ALA A 173 -24.56 26.46 -44.01
CA ALA A 173 -25.18 27.32 -43.01
C ALA A 173 -25.77 26.42 -41.92
N PRO A 174 -25.13 26.34 -40.74
CA PRO A 174 -25.63 25.54 -39.62
C PRO A 174 -27.01 26.03 -39.15
N GLY A 175 -27.86 25.09 -38.74
CA GLY A 175 -29.08 25.36 -37.98
C GLY A 175 -28.76 25.75 -36.53
N PRO A 176 -29.78 26.10 -35.72
CA PRO A 176 -29.58 26.46 -34.31
C PRO A 176 -29.04 25.30 -33.46
N ASP A 177 -29.34 24.06 -33.85
CA ASP A 177 -28.96 22.83 -33.13
C ASP A 177 -27.76 22.12 -33.79
N THR A 178 -27.05 22.79 -34.70
CA THR A 178 -25.96 22.22 -35.48
C THR A 178 -24.61 22.74 -35.00
N LEU A 179 -23.71 21.82 -34.65
CA LEU A 179 -22.34 22.11 -34.23
C LEU A 179 -21.42 22.33 -35.44
N THR A 180 -20.50 23.30 -35.34
CA THR A 180 -19.54 23.60 -36.41
C THR A 180 -18.20 22.95 -36.12
N LEU A 181 -17.96 21.80 -36.74
CA LEU A 181 -16.73 21.04 -36.51
C LEU A 181 -15.52 21.67 -37.20
N LEU A 182 -15.66 22.06 -38.46
CA LEU A 182 -14.57 22.66 -39.24
C LEU A 182 -15.03 23.98 -39.86
N ALA A 183 -14.25 25.04 -39.66
CA ALA A 183 -14.37 26.28 -40.41
C ALA A 183 -13.08 26.56 -41.20
N GLY A 184 -13.24 27.01 -42.44
CA GLY A 184 -12.11 27.36 -43.30
C GLY A 184 -11.31 28.59 -42.82
N GLN A 185 -10.14 28.81 -43.44
CA GLN A 185 -9.18 29.89 -43.13
C GLN A 185 -9.77 31.32 -43.20
N ARG A 186 -10.91 31.50 -43.87
CA ARG A 186 -11.74 32.70 -43.74
C ARG A 186 -12.93 32.31 -42.89
N ALA A 187 -12.99 32.81 -41.67
CA ALA A 187 -13.89 32.44 -40.57
C ALA A 187 -15.42 32.61 -40.81
N GLN A 188 -15.92 32.33 -42.02
CA GLN A 188 -17.33 32.39 -42.41
C GLN A 188 -17.72 31.28 -43.42
N GLN A 189 -16.87 30.25 -43.60
CA GLN A 189 -17.19 29.07 -44.41
C GLN A 189 -17.17 27.84 -43.51
N VAL A 190 -18.36 27.33 -43.17
CA VAL A 190 -18.50 26.09 -42.42
C VAL A 190 -18.35 24.93 -43.39
N PHE A 191 -17.39 24.07 -43.07
CA PHE A 191 -16.93 22.99 -43.92
C PHE A 191 -17.52 21.66 -43.48
N LEU A 192 -17.43 21.37 -42.18
CA LEU A 192 -17.98 20.18 -41.56
C LEU A 192 -18.86 20.63 -40.40
N ALA A 193 -20.06 20.07 -40.36
CA ALA A 193 -21.03 20.37 -39.31
C ALA A 193 -21.73 19.08 -38.89
N ALA A 194 -22.10 18.98 -37.62
CA ALA A 194 -22.79 17.82 -37.07
C ALA A 194 -24.11 18.23 -36.42
N GLU A 195 -25.15 17.46 -36.69
CA GLU A 195 -26.46 17.53 -36.06
C GLU A 195 -26.77 16.12 -35.56
N GLU A 196 -26.43 15.85 -34.30
CA GLU A 196 -26.46 14.49 -33.73
C GLU A 196 -25.68 13.48 -34.60
N ASN A 197 -26.36 12.46 -35.12
CA ASN A 197 -25.79 11.41 -35.98
C ASN A 197 -25.77 11.79 -37.48
N LEU A 198 -26.16 13.01 -37.82
CA LEU A 198 -26.15 13.54 -39.18
C LEU A 198 -24.91 14.44 -39.37
N LEU A 199 -23.95 13.96 -40.15
CA LEU A 199 -22.76 14.70 -40.51
C LEU A 199 -22.91 15.36 -41.87
N LEU A 200 -22.59 16.64 -41.96
CA LEU A 200 -22.66 17.44 -43.18
C LEU A 200 -21.25 17.85 -43.57
N THR A 201 -20.78 17.43 -44.75
CA THR A 201 -19.54 17.95 -45.33
C THR A 201 -19.84 18.75 -46.59
N ALA A 202 -19.27 19.94 -46.70
CA ALA A 202 -19.37 20.79 -47.87
C ALA A 202 -18.50 20.32 -49.04
N ASP A 203 -17.75 19.22 -48.86
CA ASP A 203 -16.78 18.72 -49.82
C ASP A 203 -16.64 17.19 -49.74
N VAL A 204 -16.86 16.53 -50.88
CA VAL A 204 -16.72 15.08 -51.03
C VAL A 204 -15.26 14.65 -51.24
N ASN A 205 -14.37 15.58 -51.60
CA ASN A 205 -12.94 15.29 -51.77
C ASN A 205 -12.23 15.02 -50.45
N VAL A 206 -12.83 15.33 -49.30
CA VAL A 206 -12.36 14.85 -47.99
C VAL A 206 -12.18 13.34 -48.02
N PHE A 207 -13.17 12.65 -48.61
CA PHE A 207 -13.30 11.20 -48.61
C PHE A 207 -12.80 10.55 -49.91
N THR A 208 -12.52 11.36 -50.94
CA THR A 208 -12.26 10.86 -52.30
C THR A 208 -11.11 11.58 -52.98
N GLY A 209 -10.38 10.86 -53.83
CA GLY A 209 -9.32 11.44 -54.64
C GLY A 209 -8.09 11.86 -53.81
N PRO A 210 -7.40 12.96 -54.16
CA PRO A 210 -6.04 13.22 -53.67
C PRO A 210 -5.95 13.66 -52.20
N CYS A 211 -7.07 14.04 -51.56
CA CYS A 211 -7.08 14.37 -50.12
C CYS A 211 -7.35 13.18 -49.22
N ALA A 212 -7.85 12.08 -49.77
CA ALA A 212 -8.20 10.93 -48.96
C ALA A 212 -7.03 10.36 -48.13
N PRO A 213 -5.79 10.27 -48.65
CA PRO A 213 -4.64 9.68 -47.95
C PRO A 213 -3.93 10.56 -46.91
N LEU A 214 -4.48 11.72 -46.54
CA LEU A 214 -3.89 12.57 -45.51
C LEU A 214 -4.07 11.92 -44.12
N ALA A 215 -3.08 12.09 -43.23
CA ALA A 215 -3.05 11.40 -41.94
C ALA A 215 -4.27 11.71 -41.07
N ASP A 216 -4.58 13.00 -40.91
CA ASP A 216 -5.71 13.47 -40.11
C ASP A 216 -7.06 13.09 -40.76
N ASN A 217 -7.14 13.05 -42.09
CA ASN A 217 -8.32 12.54 -42.77
C ASN A 217 -8.53 11.05 -42.47
N ARG A 218 -7.47 10.22 -42.41
CA ARG A 218 -7.60 8.82 -42.00
C ARG A 218 -8.11 8.66 -40.56
N VAL A 219 -7.63 9.49 -39.64
CA VAL A 219 -8.10 9.49 -38.24
C VAL A 219 -9.60 9.85 -38.20
N LEU A 220 -10.00 10.88 -38.94
CA LEU A 220 -11.40 11.26 -39.10
C LEU A 220 -12.26 10.08 -39.62
N TYR A 221 -11.76 9.28 -40.56
CA TYR A 221 -12.52 8.12 -41.06
C TYR A 221 -12.72 7.05 -39.99
N ARG A 222 -11.67 6.74 -39.23
CA ARG A 222 -11.77 5.76 -38.14
C ARG A 222 -12.83 6.21 -37.14
N ASN A 223 -12.77 7.48 -36.73
CA ASN A 223 -13.72 8.07 -35.79
C ASN A 223 -15.19 7.98 -36.25
N LEU A 224 -15.47 7.90 -37.56
CA LEU A 224 -16.84 7.75 -38.08
C LEU A 224 -17.47 6.38 -37.78
N PHE A 225 -16.66 5.34 -37.60
CA PHE A 225 -17.17 4.00 -37.33
C PHE A 225 -17.27 3.68 -35.83
N GLY A 226 -16.48 4.36 -35.01
CA GLY A 226 -16.30 4.03 -33.60
C GLY A 226 -17.36 4.45 -32.58
N ALA A 227 -17.35 3.77 -31.42
CA ALA A 227 -17.98 4.12 -30.14
C ALA A 227 -16.99 3.69 -29.05
N TRP A 228 -16.19 4.61 -28.49
CA TRP A 228 -14.81 4.23 -28.14
C TRP A 228 -14.23 4.69 -26.82
N CYS A 229 -14.97 5.34 -25.94
CA CYS A 229 -14.37 5.80 -24.69
C CYS A 229 -15.28 5.72 -23.46
N ASP A 230 -16.48 5.16 -23.51
CA ASP A 230 -17.38 5.01 -22.34
C ASP A 230 -18.24 3.76 -22.61
N GLY A 231 -17.68 2.60 -22.31
CA GLY A 231 -18.17 1.29 -22.74
C GLY A 231 -19.31 0.73 -21.90
N ASP A 232 -19.48 1.21 -20.67
CA ASP A 232 -20.58 0.82 -19.76
C ASP A 232 -21.61 1.93 -19.52
N HIS A 233 -21.37 3.14 -20.04
CA HIS A 233 -22.26 4.31 -20.01
C HIS A 233 -22.46 4.92 -18.61
N ASP A 234 -21.44 4.90 -17.76
CA ASP A 234 -21.46 5.61 -16.48
C ASP A 234 -21.12 7.11 -16.60
N GLY A 235 -20.61 7.53 -17.76
CA GLY A 235 -20.23 8.90 -18.07
C GLY A 235 -18.78 9.26 -17.75
N HIS A 236 -17.97 8.28 -17.34
CA HIS A 236 -16.52 8.36 -17.22
C HIS A 236 -15.87 7.81 -18.49
N LEU A 237 -14.68 8.34 -18.83
CA LEU A 237 -14.02 7.94 -20.07
C LEU A 237 -12.91 6.91 -19.78
N ASN A 238 -12.74 5.90 -20.64
CA ASN A 238 -11.67 4.92 -20.52
C ASN A 238 -10.29 5.59 -20.30
N SER A 239 -9.52 5.08 -19.33
CA SER A 239 -8.18 5.56 -18.95
C SER A 239 -7.08 5.31 -19.99
N GLN A 240 -7.38 4.64 -21.11
CA GLN A 240 -6.48 4.52 -22.24
C GLN A 240 -6.04 5.90 -22.77
N ALA A 241 -4.77 6.01 -23.15
CA ALA A 241 -4.16 7.27 -23.59
C ALA A 241 -4.85 7.95 -24.79
N VAL A 242 -5.67 7.23 -25.55
CA VAL A 242 -6.47 7.77 -26.67
C VAL A 242 -7.77 8.45 -26.19
N CYS A 243 -8.28 8.04 -25.03
CA CYS A 243 -9.54 8.51 -24.45
C CYS A 243 -9.33 9.57 -23.36
N ASN A 244 -8.18 9.56 -22.68
CA ASN A 244 -7.79 10.57 -21.69
C ASN A 244 -8.86 10.76 -20.60
N GLY A 245 -9.43 9.66 -20.12
CA GLY A 245 -10.36 9.65 -18.99
C GLY A 245 -9.79 8.99 -17.73
N ASP A 246 -10.68 8.76 -16.78
CA ASP A 246 -10.43 8.34 -15.40
C ASP A 246 -11.02 6.96 -15.06
N ASP A 247 -11.62 6.27 -16.02
CA ASP A 247 -12.21 4.96 -15.82
C ASP A 247 -11.19 3.83 -16.08
N CYS A 248 -10.90 3.04 -15.03
CA CYS A 248 -9.97 1.92 -15.07
C CYS A 248 -10.63 0.59 -15.46
N ALA A 249 -11.96 0.51 -15.54
CA ALA A 249 -12.71 -0.67 -15.94
C ALA A 249 -13.96 -0.34 -16.76
N ASP A 250 -13.74 0.10 -18.00
CA ASP A 250 -14.70 0.48 -19.10
C ASP A 250 -15.77 -0.56 -19.50
N ALA A 251 -15.98 -1.60 -18.69
CA ALA A 251 -17.07 -2.56 -18.81
C ALA A 251 -17.88 -2.73 -17.52
N ASP A 252 -17.55 -1.98 -16.46
CA ASP A 252 -18.16 -2.02 -15.15
C ASP A 252 -18.42 -0.60 -14.61
N ALA A 253 -19.67 -0.15 -14.77
CA ALA A 253 -20.16 1.18 -14.38
C ALA A 253 -20.08 1.51 -12.87
N SER A 254 -19.48 0.63 -12.07
CA SER A 254 -19.20 0.84 -10.65
C SER A 254 -17.74 1.17 -10.35
N ILE A 255 -16.84 1.11 -11.34
CA ILE A 255 -15.40 1.29 -11.19
C ILE A 255 -14.94 2.44 -12.10
N TYR A 256 -14.68 3.61 -11.53
CA TYR A 256 -14.30 4.82 -12.25
C TYR A 256 -13.71 5.86 -11.30
N GLY A 257 -12.97 6.84 -11.83
CA GLY A 257 -12.41 7.95 -11.05
C GLY A 257 -13.37 8.60 -10.04
N GLY A 258 -13.11 8.40 -8.75
CA GLY A 258 -13.95 8.94 -7.66
C GLY A 258 -15.26 8.19 -7.42
N ALA A 259 -15.35 6.91 -7.80
CA ALA A 259 -16.45 6.03 -7.44
C ALA A 259 -16.59 5.88 -5.91
N VAL A 260 -17.72 5.31 -5.47
CA VAL A 260 -17.94 5.03 -4.04
C VAL A 260 -17.30 3.71 -3.70
N GLU A 261 -16.40 3.75 -2.74
CA GLU A 261 -15.68 2.58 -2.28
C GLU A 261 -16.53 1.55 -1.55
N SER A 262 -16.15 0.29 -1.75
CA SER A 262 -16.75 -0.88 -1.11
C SER A 262 -15.69 -1.66 -0.37
N CYS A 263 -16.11 -2.28 0.73
CA CYS A 263 -15.19 -3.02 1.58
C CYS A 263 -14.94 -4.41 0.96
N ASP A 264 -14.11 -4.44 -0.08
CA ASP A 264 -13.69 -5.62 -0.80
C ASP A 264 -12.22 -5.51 -1.26
N LEU A 265 -11.83 -6.06 -2.40
CA LEU A 265 -10.45 -6.01 -2.92
C LEU A 265 -10.42 -5.42 -4.33
N ILE A 266 -11.33 -4.49 -4.59
CA ILE A 266 -11.51 -3.83 -5.88
C ILE A 266 -11.34 -2.32 -5.66
N ASP A 267 -10.25 -1.79 -6.21
CA ASP A 267 -10.01 -0.36 -6.38
C ASP A 267 -11.12 0.24 -7.26
N SER A 268 -12.18 0.77 -6.62
CA SER A 268 -13.37 1.23 -7.33
C SER A 268 -13.17 2.64 -7.88
N ASP A 269 -12.41 3.49 -7.20
CA ASP A 269 -12.17 4.89 -7.58
C ASP A 269 -10.90 5.12 -8.41
N CYS A 270 -10.18 4.05 -8.73
CA CYS A 270 -8.99 4.01 -9.57
C CYS A 270 -7.80 4.82 -9.02
N ASP A 271 -7.71 5.00 -7.69
CA ASP A 271 -6.62 5.74 -7.05
C ASP A 271 -5.39 4.87 -6.71
N GLY A 272 -5.52 3.55 -6.87
CA GLY A 272 -4.48 2.54 -6.65
C GLY A 272 -4.42 2.00 -5.22
N SER A 273 -5.35 2.41 -4.35
CA SER A 273 -5.63 1.81 -3.05
C SER A 273 -6.54 0.59 -3.21
N LEU A 274 -6.41 -0.39 -2.31
CA LEU A 274 -7.41 -1.45 -2.11
C LEU A 274 -8.03 -1.38 -0.72
N VAL A 275 -7.51 -0.49 0.13
CA VAL A 275 -7.99 -0.24 1.50
C VAL A 275 -9.19 0.70 1.46
N ASP A 276 -9.26 1.55 0.44
CA ASP A 276 -10.49 2.22 0.02
C ASP A 276 -11.20 3.01 1.14
N GLU A 277 -10.39 3.75 1.92
CA GLU A 277 -10.79 4.52 3.12
C GLU A 277 -11.34 3.70 4.30
N PHE A 278 -11.32 2.37 4.20
CA PHE A 278 -11.63 1.47 5.31
C PHE A 278 -10.45 1.34 6.28
N ALA A 279 -10.70 0.67 7.40
CA ALA A 279 -9.63 0.34 8.34
C ALA A 279 -8.75 -0.75 7.73
N ASP A 280 -7.46 -0.62 7.96
CA ASP A 280 -6.38 -1.55 7.61
C ASP A 280 -5.48 -1.58 8.86
N SER A 281 -5.71 -2.59 9.70
CA SER A 281 -5.18 -2.70 11.06
C SER A 281 -3.69 -3.07 11.03
N ASP A 282 -3.31 -3.97 10.12
CA ASP A 282 -1.95 -4.48 9.97
C ASP A 282 -1.12 -3.73 8.91
N ALA A 283 -1.75 -2.82 8.17
CA ALA A 283 -1.14 -2.03 7.11
C ALA A 283 -0.58 -2.88 5.95
N ASP A 284 -1.15 -4.05 5.70
CA ASP A 284 -0.73 -4.94 4.61
C ASP A 284 -1.30 -4.52 3.23
N GLY A 285 -2.22 -3.56 3.23
CA GLY A 285 -2.88 -3.02 2.03
C GLY A 285 -4.22 -3.70 1.69
N HIS A 286 -4.74 -4.54 2.58
CA HIS A 286 -6.09 -5.09 2.53
C HIS A 286 -6.98 -4.39 3.59
N PRO A 287 -8.31 -4.31 3.38
CA PRO A 287 -9.20 -3.75 4.38
C PRO A 287 -9.69 -4.80 5.38
N ASN A 288 -9.78 -4.43 6.65
CA ASN A 288 -10.17 -5.27 7.80
C ASN A 288 -11.44 -6.13 7.56
N CYS A 289 -12.36 -5.68 6.73
CA CYS A 289 -13.63 -6.37 6.48
C CYS A 289 -13.51 -7.64 5.62
N VAL A 290 -12.41 -7.80 4.87
CA VAL A 290 -12.14 -9.00 4.06
C VAL A 290 -11.06 -9.89 4.65
N GLU A 291 -10.41 -9.43 5.71
CA GLU A 291 -9.40 -10.18 6.44
C GLU A 291 -9.99 -11.19 7.41
N ALA A 292 -9.26 -12.30 7.55
CA ALA A 292 -9.59 -13.37 8.48
C ALA A 292 -8.77 -13.29 9.78
N ASP A 293 -7.73 -12.48 9.78
CA ASP A 293 -6.73 -12.24 10.82
C ASP A 293 -6.33 -10.76 10.62
N LEU A 294 -6.61 -9.91 11.61
CA LEU A 294 -6.62 -8.44 11.47
C LEU A 294 -5.31 -7.78 11.86
N ASP A 295 -4.49 -8.45 12.66
CA ASP A 295 -3.18 -7.98 13.07
C ASP A 295 -2.05 -8.91 12.62
N SER A 296 -2.37 -9.96 11.86
CA SER A 296 -1.42 -10.84 11.20
C SER A 296 -0.50 -11.59 12.17
N ASP A 297 -0.93 -11.81 13.42
CA ASP A 297 -0.18 -12.60 14.39
C ASP A 297 -0.23 -14.12 14.11
N GLY A 298 -1.14 -14.55 13.22
CA GLY A 298 -1.36 -15.94 12.84
C GLY A 298 -2.54 -16.62 13.55
N VAL A 299 -3.31 -15.88 14.34
CA VAL A 299 -4.54 -16.30 14.99
C VAL A 299 -5.74 -15.68 14.27
N LEU A 300 -6.72 -16.51 13.92
CA LEU A 300 -7.92 -16.01 13.25
C LEU A 300 -8.75 -15.12 14.19
N ASN A 301 -9.40 -14.09 13.62
CA ASN A 301 -10.28 -13.14 14.33
C ASN A 301 -11.33 -13.76 15.26
N GLU A 302 -11.75 -14.99 15.00
CA GLU A 302 -12.74 -15.70 15.82
C GLU A 302 -12.15 -16.42 17.04
N LEU A 303 -10.82 -16.57 17.08
CA LEU A 303 -10.03 -17.20 18.13
C LEU A 303 -9.13 -16.21 18.87
N ASP A 304 -8.85 -15.07 18.27
CA ASP A 304 -7.95 -14.04 18.79
C ASP A 304 -8.61 -13.21 19.92
N PRO A 305 -7.95 -13.09 21.10
CA PRO A 305 -8.42 -12.25 22.20
C PRO A 305 -8.38 -10.73 21.93
N VAL A 306 -7.47 -10.23 21.08
CA VAL A 306 -7.25 -8.80 20.79
C VAL A 306 -6.94 -8.54 19.31
N LEU A 307 -8.00 -8.38 18.52
CA LEU A 307 -8.04 -8.13 17.06
C LEU A 307 -7.21 -7.00 16.44
N ASP A 308 -6.46 -6.23 17.22
CA ASP A 308 -5.69 -5.08 16.73
C ASP A 308 -4.32 -4.94 17.41
N ASN A 309 -3.81 -6.03 17.98
CA ASN A 309 -2.55 -6.05 18.67
C ASN A 309 -1.81 -7.39 18.50
N PRO A 310 -0.80 -7.46 17.61
CA PRO A 310 -0.16 -8.70 17.22
C PRO A 310 0.73 -9.32 18.30
N PHE A 311 0.79 -8.70 19.48
CA PHE A 311 1.53 -9.19 20.64
C PHE A 311 0.61 -9.78 21.71
N ILE A 312 -0.68 -9.98 21.42
CA ILE A 312 -1.65 -10.59 22.33
C ILE A 312 -2.56 -11.56 21.55
N CYS A 313 -2.19 -12.84 21.52
CA CYS A 313 -2.84 -13.87 20.70
C CYS A 313 -3.29 -15.10 21.49
N GLY A 314 -3.18 -15.07 22.83
CA GLY A 314 -3.61 -16.13 23.74
C GLY A 314 -2.45 -16.81 24.45
N ASP A 315 -2.76 -17.87 25.21
CA ASP A 315 -1.80 -18.63 26.03
C ASP A 315 -2.23 -20.11 25.89
N ASN A 316 -1.57 -20.87 25.01
CA ASN A 316 -2.02 -22.22 24.65
C ASN A 316 -1.41 -23.33 25.51
N ASP A 317 -0.22 -23.13 26.05
CA ASP A 317 0.44 -24.05 26.96
C ASP A 317 0.18 -23.74 28.44
N ASP A 318 -0.60 -22.69 28.73
CA ASP A 318 -1.03 -22.26 30.05
C ASP A 318 0.17 -21.91 30.96
N ASP A 319 1.24 -21.32 30.39
CA ASP A 319 2.48 -20.98 31.08
C ASP A 319 2.46 -19.56 31.69
N GLY A 320 1.43 -18.77 31.34
CA GLY A 320 1.16 -17.43 31.85
C GLY A 320 1.69 -16.28 31.01
N CYS A 321 2.50 -16.55 29.99
CA CYS A 321 2.83 -15.61 28.94
C CYS A 321 1.81 -15.69 27.80
N ASP A 322 1.80 -14.65 26.97
CA ASP A 322 0.98 -14.68 25.77
C ASP A 322 1.85 -15.16 24.60
N ASP A 323 1.37 -16.16 23.87
CA ASP A 323 2.02 -16.89 22.78
C ASP A 323 2.76 -15.96 21.78
N CYS A 324 2.29 -14.71 21.61
CA CYS A 324 2.83 -13.73 20.67
C CYS A 324 3.71 -12.62 21.29
N SER A 325 4.01 -12.71 22.59
CA SER A 325 4.71 -11.66 23.35
C SER A 325 6.13 -11.36 22.84
N ILE A 326 6.81 -12.33 22.21
CA ILE A 326 8.17 -12.12 21.62
C ILE A 326 8.17 -11.89 20.11
N GLY A 327 6.99 -11.66 19.51
CA GLY A 327 6.68 -11.42 18.08
C GLY A 327 7.86 -11.39 17.09
N VAL A 328 7.73 -12.16 16.02
CA VAL A 328 8.78 -12.33 15.00
C VAL A 328 8.89 -11.10 14.11
N ASP A 329 7.75 -10.58 13.65
CA ASP A 329 7.71 -9.39 12.80
C ASP A 329 6.51 -8.44 13.02
N GLY A 330 5.67 -8.69 14.03
CA GLY A 330 4.51 -7.86 14.36
C GLY A 330 3.43 -8.06 13.30
N PHE A 331 3.08 -6.99 12.57
CA PHE A 331 2.11 -7.05 11.47
C PHE A 331 2.69 -7.67 10.18
N GLY A 332 3.66 -8.57 10.28
CA GLY A 332 4.31 -9.16 9.12
C GLY A 332 3.66 -10.46 8.69
N PRO A 333 4.14 -11.08 7.59
CA PRO A 333 3.57 -12.34 7.10
C PRO A 333 4.03 -13.57 7.89
N ALA A 334 4.94 -13.42 8.85
CA ALA A 334 5.31 -14.51 9.74
C ALA A 334 4.27 -14.60 10.86
N SER A 335 3.97 -15.82 11.30
CA SER A 335 3.16 -15.97 12.50
C SER A 335 4.01 -15.64 13.71
N ASP A 336 3.42 -14.86 14.61
CA ASP A 336 4.00 -14.45 15.89
C ASP A 336 3.68 -15.45 17.02
N VAL A 337 2.78 -16.43 16.77
CA VAL A 337 2.42 -17.50 17.71
C VAL A 337 3.60 -18.43 18.01
N THR A 338 4.12 -18.34 19.23
CA THR A 338 5.29 -19.08 19.73
C THR A 338 5.08 -19.68 21.13
N PRO A 339 4.13 -20.61 21.34
CA PRO A 339 3.74 -21.07 22.69
C PRO A 339 4.93 -21.45 23.57
N ASP A 340 5.77 -22.40 23.15
CA ASP A 340 6.91 -22.88 23.97
C ASP A 340 8.06 -21.85 24.16
N ASN A 341 7.98 -20.65 23.58
CA ASN A 341 9.02 -19.61 23.65
C ASN A 341 8.35 -18.26 23.40
N ASP A 342 7.44 -17.90 24.28
CA ASP A 342 6.65 -16.67 24.26
C ASP A 342 7.03 -15.69 25.40
N GLY A 343 7.81 -16.15 26.38
CA GLY A 343 8.25 -15.37 27.52
C GLY A 343 9.73 -15.55 27.88
N THR A 344 10.13 -14.86 28.95
CA THR A 344 11.32 -15.28 29.70
C THR A 344 10.86 -16.30 30.72
N ASP A 345 11.58 -17.41 30.82
CA ASP A 345 11.39 -18.47 31.82
C ASP A 345 12.77 -18.63 32.47
N THR A 346 12.99 -17.88 33.55
CA THR A 346 14.31 -17.69 34.16
C THR A 346 14.86 -19.00 34.74
N ASP A 347 14.00 -19.82 35.35
CA ASP A 347 14.40 -21.08 35.97
C ASP A 347 14.22 -22.32 35.07
N HIS A 348 13.51 -22.17 33.93
CA HIS A 348 13.17 -23.22 32.98
C HIS A 348 12.26 -24.32 33.54
N ASP A 349 11.35 -23.99 34.47
CA ASP A 349 10.36 -24.94 35.01
C ASP A 349 9.13 -25.12 34.10
N GLY A 350 9.01 -24.28 33.08
CA GLY A 350 7.94 -24.27 32.09
C GLY A 350 6.76 -23.35 32.44
N LEU A 351 6.93 -22.44 33.39
CA LEU A 351 6.13 -21.23 33.55
C LEU A 351 6.98 -20.03 33.12
N CYS A 352 6.36 -19.03 32.50
CA CYS A 352 7.08 -17.80 32.23
C CYS A 352 7.14 -16.91 33.49
N ASP A 353 8.16 -16.04 33.59
CA ASP A 353 8.37 -15.08 34.68
C ASP A 353 7.12 -14.20 34.99
N LEU A 354 6.22 -14.00 34.02
CA LEU A 354 4.98 -13.24 34.26
C LEU A 354 3.92 -14.05 35.01
N GLY A 355 3.92 -15.37 34.81
CA GLY A 355 2.98 -16.35 35.36
C GLY A 355 3.51 -17.12 36.58
N ASP A 356 4.83 -17.12 36.77
CA ASP A 356 5.51 -17.69 37.93
C ASP A 356 5.34 -16.79 39.17
N GLN A 357 5.47 -17.37 40.36
CA GLN A 357 5.47 -16.68 41.64
C GLN A 357 6.86 -16.65 42.29
N ASP A 358 7.83 -17.33 41.67
CA ASP A 358 9.20 -17.55 42.14
C ASP A 358 10.13 -17.75 40.93
N ASP A 359 10.31 -16.68 40.14
CA ASP A 359 10.96 -16.65 38.81
C ASP A 359 12.35 -17.35 38.75
N ASP A 360 13.11 -17.39 39.85
CA ASP A 360 14.43 -18.03 39.90
C ASP A 360 14.49 -19.29 40.78
N ASN A 361 13.35 -19.69 41.36
CA ASN A 361 13.17 -20.87 42.20
C ASN A 361 14.04 -20.89 43.47
N ASP A 362 14.43 -19.74 44.00
CA ASP A 362 15.24 -19.68 45.22
C ASP A 362 14.44 -19.98 46.51
N SER A 363 13.12 -20.17 46.37
CA SER A 363 12.10 -20.38 47.42
C SER A 363 11.57 -19.11 48.09
N ILE A 364 11.94 -17.93 47.61
CA ILE A 364 11.40 -16.64 48.02
C ILE A 364 10.54 -16.08 46.88
N ILE A 365 9.23 -16.00 47.13
CA ILE A 365 8.29 -15.46 46.13
C ILE A 365 8.70 -14.05 45.66
N ASP A 366 8.44 -13.70 44.39
CA ASP A 366 8.96 -12.46 43.75
C ASP A 366 8.58 -11.19 44.53
N SER A 367 7.40 -11.20 45.16
CA SER A 367 6.91 -10.06 45.94
C SER A 367 7.71 -9.78 47.22
N LEU A 368 8.53 -10.73 47.66
CA LEU A 368 9.39 -10.68 48.84
C LEU A 368 10.88 -10.78 48.50
N ASP A 369 11.22 -11.20 47.29
CA ASP A 369 12.60 -11.41 46.87
C ASP A 369 13.28 -10.09 46.44
N PRO A 370 14.45 -9.74 47.04
CA PRO A 370 15.26 -8.62 46.57
C PRO A 370 15.89 -8.78 45.18
N ALA A 371 15.96 -9.98 44.61
CA ALA A 371 16.57 -10.23 43.31
C ALA A 371 15.91 -11.38 42.52
N ILE A 372 14.64 -11.17 42.14
CA ILE A 372 13.72 -12.04 41.37
C ILE A 372 14.24 -12.80 40.13
N ASN A 373 15.50 -12.69 39.72
CA ASN A 373 16.05 -13.47 38.60
C ASN A 373 17.47 -13.98 38.90
N ASP A 374 17.88 -14.00 40.17
CA ASP A 374 19.22 -14.37 40.63
C ASP A 374 19.12 -15.27 41.88
N PRO A 375 19.17 -16.61 41.71
CA PRO A 375 18.88 -17.58 42.77
C PRO A 375 20.00 -17.68 43.82
N LYS A 376 20.91 -16.72 43.82
CA LYS A 376 21.99 -16.57 44.80
C LYS A 376 21.77 -15.32 45.67
N ARG A 377 20.62 -14.66 45.53
CA ARG A 377 20.36 -13.33 46.11
C ARG A 377 18.95 -13.17 46.66
N CYS A 378 18.66 -13.83 47.77
CA CYS A 378 17.31 -13.96 48.33
C CYS A 378 17.09 -13.19 49.65
N GLY A 379 18.08 -12.41 50.09
CA GLY A 379 17.99 -11.55 51.27
C GLY A 379 19.00 -11.89 52.37
N ASP A 380 18.86 -11.23 53.52
CA ASP A 380 19.77 -11.37 54.68
C ASP A 380 18.91 -11.40 55.95
N SER A 381 18.37 -12.57 56.28
CA SER A 381 17.36 -12.72 57.33
C SER A 381 17.95 -12.59 58.74
N ASP A 382 19.18 -13.02 58.94
CA ASP A 382 19.86 -13.02 60.26
C ASP A 382 20.73 -11.77 60.48
N ASN A 383 20.91 -10.93 59.45
CA ASN A 383 21.67 -9.67 59.44
C ASN A 383 23.17 -9.89 59.67
N ASP A 384 23.71 -10.98 59.15
CA ASP A 384 25.14 -11.25 59.16
C ASP A 384 25.87 -10.67 57.95
N GLN A 385 25.15 -9.99 57.03
CA GLN A 385 25.63 -9.38 55.77
C GLN A 385 25.92 -10.35 54.63
N CYS A 386 25.84 -11.67 54.85
CA CYS A 386 25.73 -12.61 53.76
C CYS A 386 24.29 -12.69 53.25
N ASP A 387 24.20 -13.19 52.02
CA ASP A 387 22.92 -13.39 51.40
C ASP A 387 22.51 -14.84 51.65
N ASP A 388 21.31 -15.04 52.19
CA ASP A 388 20.74 -16.33 52.62
C ASP A 388 20.89 -17.40 51.53
N CYS A 389 20.94 -17.03 50.24
CA CYS A 389 21.04 -17.97 49.11
C CYS A 389 22.43 -18.08 48.46
N ALA A 390 23.44 -17.39 48.98
CA ALA A 390 24.76 -17.28 48.33
C ALA A 390 25.52 -18.63 48.21
N ILE A 391 25.23 -19.61 49.07
CA ILE A 391 25.80 -20.97 48.98
C ILE A 391 24.84 -22.02 48.41
N GLY A 392 23.63 -21.63 47.99
CA GLY A 392 22.66 -22.52 47.38
C GLY A 392 23.28 -23.33 46.22
N THR A 393 22.91 -24.61 46.10
CA THR A 393 23.71 -25.58 45.34
C THR A 393 23.08 -26.04 44.04
N ASP A 394 21.79 -25.82 43.86
CA ASP A 394 21.07 -26.26 42.67
C ASP A 394 20.55 -25.11 41.82
N GLY A 395 20.63 -23.85 42.30
CA GLY A 395 20.36 -22.66 41.50
C GLY A 395 18.89 -22.64 41.11
N PHE A 396 18.62 -22.67 39.81
CA PHE A 396 17.27 -22.72 39.22
C PHE A 396 16.61 -24.10 39.33
N SER A 397 16.70 -24.78 40.47
CA SER A 397 16.13 -26.12 40.65
C SER A 397 15.23 -26.13 41.88
N PRO A 398 14.28 -27.09 42.00
CA PRO A 398 13.19 -26.97 42.96
C PRO A 398 13.57 -27.15 44.44
N LEU A 399 14.86 -27.29 44.77
CA LEU A 399 15.29 -27.35 46.16
C LEU A 399 15.55 -25.93 46.65
N SER A 400 15.24 -25.72 47.92
CA SER A 400 15.46 -24.43 48.55
C SER A 400 16.93 -24.10 48.63
N ASP A 401 17.28 -22.93 48.09
CA ASP A 401 18.62 -22.34 48.14
C ASP A 401 18.83 -21.49 49.42
N VAL A 402 17.77 -21.20 50.18
CA VAL A 402 17.79 -20.45 51.45
C VAL A 402 18.53 -21.18 52.58
N HIS A 403 19.57 -20.55 53.12
CA HIS A 403 20.48 -21.08 54.13
C HIS A 403 20.87 -20.08 55.24
N THR A 404 19.90 -19.52 55.96
CA THR A 404 20.05 -18.44 56.97
C THR A 404 21.08 -18.56 58.10
N GLU A 405 21.80 -19.68 58.29
CA GLU A 405 22.82 -19.83 59.35
C GLU A 405 24.18 -20.29 58.79
N ALA A 406 24.28 -20.55 57.49
CA ALA A 406 25.48 -21.04 56.83
C ALA A 406 25.48 -20.60 55.37
N ASP A 407 25.12 -19.34 55.14
CA ASP A 407 24.88 -18.71 53.84
C ASP A 407 26.15 -18.11 53.21
N GLY A 408 27.30 -18.23 53.87
CA GLY A 408 28.60 -17.79 53.36
C GLY A 408 29.77 -18.66 53.80
N LEU A 409 30.97 -18.29 53.35
CA LEU A 409 32.20 -18.86 53.90
C LEU A 409 32.36 -18.32 55.32
N ASP A 410 32.59 -19.20 56.28
CA ASP A 410 32.80 -18.87 57.69
C ASP A 410 34.16 -19.47 58.11
N THR A 411 35.21 -18.65 58.03
CA THR A 411 36.61 -19.10 58.15
C THR A 411 36.98 -19.54 59.57
N ASP A 412 36.39 -18.92 60.60
CA ASP A 412 36.64 -19.25 62.00
C ASP A 412 35.56 -20.14 62.64
N ALA A 413 34.44 -20.33 61.94
CA ALA A 413 33.28 -21.11 62.36
C ALA A 413 32.53 -20.51 63.58
N ASP A 414 32.50 -19.17 63.73
CA ASP A 414 31.76 -18.49 64.80
C ASP A 414 30.26 -18.27 64.50
N GLY A 415 29.83 -18.61 63.28
CA GLY A 415 28.46 -18.46 62.81
C GLY A 415 28.16 -17.11 62.17
N ARG A 416 29.18 -16.32 61.81
CA ARG A 416 29.08 -15.19 60.89
C ARG A 416 29.87 -15.52 59.65
N CYS A 417 29.34 -15.19 58.49
CA CYS A 417 30.15 -15.33 57.29
C CYS A 417 31.29 -14.28 57.24
N ASP A 418 32.36 -14.61 56.50
CA ASP A 418 33.53 -13.77 56.29
C ASP A 418 33.19 -12.36 55.79
N LEU A 419 32.08 -12.20 55.04
CA LEU A 419 31.70 -10.92 54.46
C LEU A 419 31.25 -9.92 55.54
N GLY A 420 30.58 -10.39 56.59
CA GLY A 420 30.13 -9.55 57.69
C GLY A 420 30.86 -9.72 59.01
N ASP A 421 31.85 -10.60 59.05
CA ASP A 421 32.77 -10.69 60.15
C ASP A 421 33.83 -9.56 60.11
N LEU A 422 34.11 -8.97 61.29
CA LEU A 422 35.13 -7.95 61.48
C LEU A 422 36.53 -8.55 61.76
N ASP A 423 36.60 -9.84 62.07
CA ASP A 423 37.82 -10.59 62.43
C ASP A 423 37.66 -12.05 61.97
N ARG A 424 37.78 -12.28 60.65
CA ARG A 424 37.31 -13.49 59.95
C ARG A 424 37.98 -14.79 60.36
N ASP A 425 39.17 -14.73 60.93
CA ASP A 425 39.88 -15.90 61.42
C ASP A 425 39.99 -15.93 62.96
N ASN A 426 39.48 -14.87 63.61
CA ASN A 426 39.33 -14.74 65.05
C ASN A 426 40.64 -14.96 65.80
N ASP A 427 41.72 -14.46 65.20
CA ASP A 427 43.00 -14.37 65.88
C ASP A 427 43.08 -13.14 66.80
N GLY A 428 42.08 -12.26 66.78
CA GLY A 428 41.98 -11.10 67.66
C GLY A 428 42.48 -9.81 67.03
N VAL A 429 42.89 -9.84 65.75
CA VAL A 429 43.21 -8.65 64.95
C VAL A 429 42.12 -8.42 63.91
N ALA A 430 41.46 -7.27 63.98
CA ALA A 430 40.42 -6.93 63.01
C ALA A 430 40.97 -6.92 61.56
N ASN A 431 40.14 -7.33 60.60
CA ASN A 431 40.50 -7.51 59.19
C ASN A 431 41.26 -6.31 58.56
N GLU A 432 40.95 -5.07 58.96
CA GLU A 432 41.59 -3.87 58.42
C GLU A 432 43.03 -3.65 58.93
N ALA A 433 43.38 -4.26 60.06
CA ALA A 433 44.68 -4.17 60.72
C ALA A 433 45.52 -5.44 60.56
N ASP A 434 44.93 -6.50 60.01
CA ASP A 434 45.52 -7.83 59.86
C ASP A 434 46.19 -8.00 58.46
N VAL A 435 47.43 -8.53 58.46
CA VAL A 435 48.20 -8.84 57.25
C VAL A 435 47.76 -10.12 56.52
N ALA A 436 47.04 -11.03 57.19
CA ALA A 436 46.41 -12.19 56.60
C ALA A 436 45.03 -12.49 57.22
N PRO A 437 43.98 -11.72 56.88
CA PRO A 437 42.60 -11.78 57.44
C PRO A 437 41.80 -13.08 57.24
N LEU A 438 42.43 -14.21 56.96
CA LEU A 438 41.82 -15.54 56.77
C LEU A 438 42.75 -16.66 57.29
N ASN A 439 43.83 -16.29 57.99
CA ASN A 439 44.84 -17.19 58.50
C ASN A 439 45.20 -16.82 59.95
N PRO A 440 44.65 -17.55 60.95
CA PRO A 440 44.69 -17.15 62.35
C PRO A 440 46.06 -17.30 63.03
N SER A 441 47.10 -17.54 62.24
CA SER A 441 48.49 -17.65 62.68
C SER A 441 49.37 -16.54 62.09
N ARG A 442 48.77 -15.54 61.44
CA ARG A 442 49.48 -14.45 60.76
C ARG A 442 48.71 -13.13 60.80
N CYS A 443 49.04 -12.23 61.72
CA CYS A 443 48.25 -11.00 61.92
C CYS A 443 49.03 -9.69 61.86
N SER A 444 50.11 -9.54 62.63
CA SER A 444 50.97 -8.36 62.62
C SER A 444 52.28 -8.64 63.35
N ASP A 445 53.17 -7.66 63.43
CA ASP A 445 54.38 -7.66 64.26
C ASP A 445 54.46 -6.26 64.88
N VAL A 446 53.82 -6.06 66.03
CA VAL A 446 53.62 -4.72 66.60
C VAL A 446 54.87 -4.20 67.31
N GLU A 447 55.68 -5.07 67.92
CA GLU A 447 56.98 -4.69 68.49
C GLU A 447 58.16 -4.65 67.49
N ASP A 448 57.94 -5.04 66.23
CA ASP A 448 58.99 -5.19 65.21
C ASP A 448 60.12 -6.13 65.69
N ASP A 449 59.76 -7.22 66.38
CA ASP A 449 60.70 -8.18 66.97
C ASP A 449 61.06 -9.35 66.03
N GLY A 450 60.36 -9.41 64.88
CA GLY A 450 60.58 -10.38 63.82
C GLY A 450 59.67 -11.61 63.88
N CYS A 451 58.85 -11.74 64.92
CA CYS A 451 57.79 -12.73 65.01
C CYS A 451 56.44 -12.12 64.67
N ASP A 452 55.52 -12.99 64.27
CA ASP A 452 54.17 -12.56 63.98
C ASP A 452 53.33 -12.77 65.24
N ASP A 453 52.63 -11.71 65.68
CA ASP A 453 51.90 -11.56 66.93
C ASP A 453 50.92 -12.73 67.19
N CYS A 454 50.50 -13.45 66.14
CA CYS A 454 49.55 -14.57 66.21
C CYS A 454 50.20 -15.96 66.00
N SER A 455 51.50 -16.02 65.75
CA SER A 455 52.19 -17.27 65.39
C SER A 455 52.30 -18.29 66.54
N ALA A 456 52.11 -17.87 67.80
CA ALA A 456 52.03 -18.73 68.97
C ALA A 456 50.70 -19.53 69.10
N GLY A 457 49.70 -19.25 68.25
CA GLY A 457 48.42 -19.95 68.24
C GLY A 457 47.58 -19.76 69.51
N GLN A 458 47.73 -18.61 70.17
CA GLN A 458 46.92 -18.18 71.33
C GLN A 458 46.12 -16.90 71.02
N GLY A 459 45.94 -16.57 69.73
CA GLY A 459 45.48 -15.27 69.27
C GLY A 459 46.57 -14.20 69.38
N PHE A 460 46.18 -12.95 69.19
CA PHE A 460 47.02 -11.76 69.18
C PHE A 460 47.77 -11.58 70.50
N ALA A 461 49.07 -11.85 70.48
CA ALA A 461 49.93 -11.87 71.65
C ALA A 461 51.28 -11.19 71.39
N PRO A 462 51.32 -9.86 71.15
CA PRO A 462 52.53 -9.09 70.83
C PRO A 462 53.79 -9.51 71.62
N ALA A 463 53.71 -9.51 72.96
CA ALA A 463 54.86 -9.83 73.81
C ALA A 463 55.13 -11.33 74.06
N ASN A 464 54.41 -12.24 73.39
CA ASN A 464 54.52 -13.69 73.56
C ASN A 464 54.01 -14.41 72.29
N ASP A 465 54.58 -14.02 71.16
CA ASP A 465 54.19 -14.42 69.83
C ASP A 465 55.20 -15.40 69.19
N GLY A 466 56.43 -15.43 69.71
CA GLY A 466 57.51 -16.30 69.26
C GLY A 466 58.32 -16.91 70.40
N THR A 467 59.40 -17.61 70.03
CA THR A 467 60.43 -18.02 70.98
C THR A 467 61.49 -16.92 71.01
N ASP A 468 61.88 -16.49 72.20
CA ASP A 468 62.96 -15.54 72.46
C ASP A 468 63.92 -16.22 73.45
N THR A 469 64.93 -16.90 72.90
CA THR A 469 65.76 -17.83 73.66
C THR A 469 66.66 -17.10 74.67
N ASP A 470 67.20 -15.94 74.32
CA ASP A 470 68.10 -15.16 75.17
C ASP A 470 67.41 -14.05 75.99
N HIS A 471 66.13 -13.78 75.69
CA HIS A 471 65.27 -12.77 76.31
C HIS A 471 65.72 -11.32 76.04
N ASP A 472 66.31 -11.04 74.87
CA ASP A 472 66.72 -9.68 74.47
C ASP A 472 65.62 -8.84 73.83
N GLY A 473 64.49 -9.48 73.53
CA GLY A 473 63.30 -8.86 72.94
C GLY A 473 63.29 -8.85 71.42
N LEU A 474 64.15 -9.62 70.75
CA LEU A 474 63.93 -10.14 69.41
C LEU A 474 63.54 -11.61 69.51
N CYS A 475 62.69 -12.08 68.60
CA CYS A 475 62.41 -13.50 68.55
C CYS A 475 63.48 -14.25 67.75
N ASP A 476 63.67 -15.55 68.02
CA ASP A 476 64.64 -16.42 67.33
C ASP A 476 64.49 -16.42 65.79
N ALA A 477 63.32 -16.03 65.25
CA ALA A 477 63.12 -15.93 63.80
C ALA A 477 63.70 -14.63 63.19
N GLY A 478 63.82 -13.59 64.01
CA GLY A 478 64.32 -12.25 63.66
C GLY A 478 65.70 -11.91 64.23
N ASP A 479 66.17 -12.68 65.21
CA ASP A 479 67.51 -12.58 65.77
C ASP A 479 68.55 -13.22 64.82
N ALA A 480 69.78 -12.71 64.87
CA ALA A 480 70.92 -13.26 64.15
C ALA A 480 71.89 -14.02 65.08
N ASP A 481 71.63 -14.04 66.39
CA ASP A 481 72.40 -14.70 67.46
C ASP A 481 71.44 -15.10 68.59
N ASP A 482 70.56 -16.07 68.31
CA ASP A 482 69.40 -16.53 69.12
C ASP A 482 69.70 -16.77 70.63
N ASP A 483 70.93 -17.16 71.00
CA ASP A 483 71.34 -17.40 72.38
C ASP A 483 72.37 -16.39 72.92
N ASN A 484 72.73 -15.41 72.07
CA ASN A 484 73.58 -14.25 72.32
C ASN A 484 74.92 -14.62 72.97
N ASP A 485 75.49 -15.73 72.50
CA ASP A 485 76.81 -16.20 72.92
C ASP A 485 77.96 -15.49 72.17
N GLY A 486 77.60 -14.68 71.16
CA GLY A 486 78.50 -13.89 70.32
C GLY A 486 78.85 -14.57 69.00
N VAL A 487 78.18 -15.67 68.64
CA VAL A 487 78.32 -16.40 67.37
C VAL A 487 76.99 -16.38 66.62
N ALA A 488 76.95 -15.66 65.50
CA ALA A 488 75.73 -15.58 64.70
C ALA A 488 75.22 -16.96 64.23
N ASP A 489 73.90 -17.16 64.16
CA ASP A 489 73.23 -18.46 63.92
C ASP A 489 73.73 -19.17 62.67
N SER A 490 74.04 -18.40 61.61
CA SER A 490 74.61 -18.92 60.37
C SER A 490 75.92 -19.70 60.55
N SER A 491 76.58 -19.50 61.68
CA SER A 491 77.86 -20.09 62.08
C SER A 491 77.78 -20.87 63.40
N ASP A 492 76.60 -20.96 64.02
CA ASP A 492 76.39 -21.65 65.29
C ASP A 492 75.76 -23.06 65.07
N PRO A 493 76.38 -24.14 65.57
CA PRO A 493 75.83 -25.49 65.43
C PRO A 493 74.63 -25.78 66.35
N LEU A 494 74.38 -24.97 67.38
CA LEU A 494 73.29 -25.07 68.36
C LEU A 494 72.82 -23.67 68.77
N THR A 495 72.02 -23.02 67.91
CA THR A 495 71.52 -21.64 68.07
C THR A 495 70.72 -21.36 69.36
N SER A 496 70.45 -22.36 70.21
CA SER A 496 69.68 -22.17 71.45
C SER A 496 70.40 -22.63 72.73
N ASP A 497 71.71 -22.90 72.67
CA ASP A 497 72.52 -23.29 73.82
C ASP A 497 73.73 -22.35 74.00
N PRO A 498 73.65 -21.35 74.90
CA PRO A 498 74.65 -20.27 75.04
C PRO A 498 76.01 -20.73 75.61
N LYS A 499 76.25 -22.04 75.64
CA LYS A 499 77.50 -22.69 76.05
C LYS A 499 78.26 -23.31 74.88
N VAL A 500 77.74 -23.22 73.65
CA VAL A 500 78.27 -23.94 72.49
C VAL A 500 78.70 -22.98 71.37
N CYS A 501 79.60 -22.06 71.68
CA CYS A 501 80.22 -21.19 70.67
C CYS A 501 81.05 -22.03 69.66
N GLY A 502 80.70 -21.97 68.37
CA GLY A 502 81.25 -22.78 67.25
C GLY A 502 82.78 -22.93 67.09
#